data_AF-A0A977LCR1-F1
#
_entry.id   AF-A0A977LCR1-F1
#
_cell.length_a   1.000
_cell.length_b   1.000
_cell.length_c   1.000
_cell.angle_alpha   90.00
_cell.angle_beta   90.00
_cell.angle_gamma   90.00
#
_symmetry.space_group_name_H-M   'P 1'
#
loop_
_entity.id
_entity.type
_entity.pdbx_description
1 polymer ?
#
loop_
_entity_poly.entity_id
_entity_poly.type
_entity_poly.pdbx_seq_one_letter_code
_entity_poly.pdbx_strand_id
1 'polypeptide(L)'
;MKKLKKIKQLKNNYIYTKFHSKMKTKILLSLLLISSFAANAQNDNPYAIFGHKTNVVYETKVKDFFIIPNNDPSSKTKAIAFNVDEGYILFLGSNDSILSRTKIQPDQLLRWLSIDPLANEYPSISPYAFVANNCINAIDPDGRKIVFVNGYYNTGSLSGLAGSVGGQGYWGTDLISGAQTFFGDKKTGFVDGRGAWNSTGSERFDAGYAYAKANLTTITAGMVEGETVKIVSHSMGGAYSEGMIKYLQEQKIAVEQVVHLSPADPSGFTASSAPTMQFNLENDGVLLYKNFGENYMIPGVDRYGIASTARGKSDDLQLSHIDTKINNIWGMVGDLKNIQMNITGNTMSTPFGTFTGPSNSYNSTGNSNGTQFNILNIGGTDYKGTSAPNNFIGPLQY
;
A
#
# COMPACT_ATOMS: atom_id res chain seq x y z
N MET A 1 -42.44 45.11 -50.68
CA MET A 1 -43.16 44.10 -49.85
C MET A 1 -42.30 42.91 -49.34
N LYS A 2 -41.25 42.42 -50.03
CA LYS A 2 -40.45 41.26 -49.58
C LYS A 2 -39.61 41.48 -48.29
N LYS A 3 -39.11 42.69 -48.03
CA LYS A 3 -38.29 43.01 -46.83
C LYS A 3 -39.09 42.98 -45.52
N LEU A 4 -40.36 43.42 -45.53
CA LEU A 4 -41.23 43.42 -44.34
C LEU A 4 -41.64 42.00 -43.90
N LYS A 5 -41.90 41.09 -44.86
CA LYS A 5 -42.24 39.69 -44.55
C LYS A 5 -41.07 38.95 -43.88
N LYS A 6 -39.83 39.20 -44.31
CA LYS A 6 -38.62 38.57 -43.74
C LYS A 6 -38.36 39.01 -42.29
N ILE A 7 -38.59 40.28 -41.95
CA ILE A 7 -38.43 40.80 -40.58
C ILE A 7 -39.52 40.25 -39.64
N LYS A 8 -40.77 40.11 -40.11
CA LYS A 8 -41.86 39.51 -39.32
C LYS A 8 -41.61 38.03 -39.01
N GLN A 9 -41.07 37.29 -39.98
CA GLN A 9 -40.74 35.87 -39.81
C GLN A 9 -39.55 35.66 -38.83
N LEU A 10 -38.52 36.51 -38.89
CA LEU A 10 -37.40 36.46 -37.95
C LEU A 10 -37.81 36.82 -36.52
N LYS A 11 -38.69 37.82 -36.33
CA LYS A 11 -39.26 38.14 -35.00
C LYS A 11 -40.09 36.98 -34.45
N ASN A 12 -40.93 36.34 -35.26
CA ASN A 12 -41.71 35.19 -34.81
C ASN A 12 -40.83 34.00 -34.44
N ASN A 13 -39.78 33.71 -35.22
CA ASN A 13 -38.84 32.63 -34.90
C ASN A 13 -38.03 32.90 -33.62
N TYR A 14 -37.63 34.16 -33.37
CA TYR A 14 -36.94 34.55 -32.14
C TYR A 14 -37.85 34.47 -30.90
N ILE A 15 -39.12 34.87 -31.03
CA ILE A 15 -40.10 34.72 -29.95
C ILE A 15 -40.37 33.24 -29.68
N TYR A 16 -40.50 32.41 -30.71
CA TYR A 16 -40.75 30.98 -30.58
C TYR A 16 -39.60 30.24 -29.89
N THR A 17 -38.35 30.53 -30.27
CA THR A 17 -37.14 29.94 -29.66
C THR A 17 -36.96 30.39 -28.21
N LYS A 18 -37.19 31.67 -27.90
CA LYS A 18 -37.10 32.19 -26.53
C LYS A 18 -38.21 31.66 -25.62
N PHE A 19 -39.41 31.43 -26.15
CA PHE A 19 -40.52 30.82 -25.43
C PHE A 19 -40.26 29.33 -25.15
N HIS A 20 -39.79 28.57 -26.13
CA HIS A 20 -39.44 27.15 -25.97
C HIS A 20 -38.25 26.94 -25.03
N SER A 21 -37.23 27.81 -25.08
CA SER A 21 -36.10 27.78 -24.14
C SER A 21 -36.57 27.98 -22.71
N LYS A 22 -37.39 29.02 -22.43
CA LYS A 22 -37.94 29.25 -21.08
C LYS A 22 -38.84 28.11 -20.60
N MET A 23 -39.62 27.49 -21.49
CA MET A 23 -40.49 26.38 -21.15
C MET A 23 -39.68 25.10 -20.82
N LYS A 24 -38.63 24.80 -21.59
CA LYS A 24 -37.69 23.69 -21.31
C LYS A 24 -36.95 23.89 -19.99
N THR A 25 -36.49 25.10 -19.68
CA THR A 25 -35.82 25.39 -18.40
C THR A 25 -36.78 25.24 -17.22
N LYS A 26 -38.05 25.65 -17.35
CA LYS A 26 -39.07 25.47 -16.29
C LYS A 26 -39.45 24.01 -16.08
N ILE A 27 -39.58 23.22 -17.17
CA ILE A 27 -39.85 21.77 -17.09
C ILE A 27 -38.66 21.04 -16.45
N LEU A 28 -37.42 21.41 -16.81
CA LEU A 28 -36.23 20.82 -16.20
C LEU A 28 -36.11 21.17 -14.71
N LEU A 29 -36.42 22.42 -14.32
CA LEU A 29 -36.44 22.83 -12.91
C LEU A 29 -37.52 22.09 -12.11
N SER A 30 -38.69 21.87 -12.69
CA SER A 30 -39.78 21.14 -12.02
C SER A 30 -39.49 19.65 -11.91
N LEU A 31 -38.81 19.03 -12.89
CA LEU A 31 -38.30 17.65 -12.77
C LEU A 31 -37.21 17.51 -11.69
N LEU A 32 -36.31 18.50 -11.55
CA LEU A 32 -35.30 18.55 -10.48
C LEU A 32 -35.89 18.77 -9.08
N LEU A 33 -37.00 19.50 -8.99
CA LEU A 33 -37.75 19.64 -7.74
C LEU A 33 -38.49 18.34 -7.36
N ILE A 34 -39.01 17.59 -8.33
CA ILE A 34 -39.70 16.31 -8.06
C ILE A 34 -38.69 15.22 -7.65
N SER A 35 -37.47 15.21 -8.20
CA SER A 35 -36.43 14.24 -7.79
C SER A 35 -35.84 14.53 -6.41
N SER A 36 -35.90 15.77 -5.92
CA SER A 36 -35.42 16.14 -4.58
C SER A 36 -36.40 15.78 -3.45
N PHE A 37 -37.70 15.60 -3.75
CA PHE A 37 -38.65 15.05 -2.78
C PHE A 37 -38.57 13.52 -2.65
N ALA A 38 -38.07 12.80 -3.66
CA ALA A 38 -37.87 11.35 -3.59
C ALA A 38 -36.61 10.94 -2.81
N ALA A 39 -35.63 11.86 -2.65
CA ALA A 39 -34.39 11.58 -1.94
C ALA A 39 -34.48 11.63 -0.40
N ASN A 40 -35.62 12.05 0.16
CA ASN A 40 -35.79 12.22 1.62
C ASN A 40 -36.87 11.31 2.24
N ALA A 41 -37.16 10.17 1.63
CA ALA A 41 -38.00 9.15 2.24
C ALA A 41 -37.27 7.79 2.29
N GLN A 42 -36.13 7.74 2.97
CA GLN A 42 -35.63 6.46 3.48
C GLN A 42 -36.56 6.03 4.62
N ASN A 43 -37.52 5.18 4.28
CA ASN A 43 -38.39 4.52 5.23
C ASN A 43 -37.58 3.40 5.91
N ASP A 44 -37.55 3.37 7.24
CA ASP A 44 -36.77 2.40 8.05
C ASP A 44 -37.15 0.93 7.79
N ASN A 45 -38.23 0.69 7.03
CA ASN A 45 -38.63 -0.62 6.55
C ASN A 45 -39.03 -0.60 5.05
N PRO A 46 -38.11 -0.96 4.13
CA PRO A 46 -38.41 -1.04 2.69
C PRO A 46 -39.45 -2.12 2.33
N TYR A 47 -39.77 -3.04 3.25
CA TYR A 47 -40.77 -4.11 3.06
C TYR A 47 -42.15 -3.79 3.65
N ALA A 48 -42.32 -2.60 4.26
CA ALA A 48 -43.62 -2.15 4.77
C ALA A 48 -44.69 -2.13 3.67
N ILE A 49 -44.29 -1.86 2.42
CA ILE A 49 -45.19 -1.84 1.26
C ILE A 49 -45.82 -3.20 0.94
N PHE A 50 -45.23 -4.29 1.43
CA PHE A 50 -45.71 -5.65 1.26
C PHE A 50 -46.44 -6.17 2.51
N GLY A 51 -46.70 -5.32 3.50
CA GLY A 51 -47.41 -5.69 4.74
C GLY A 51 -46.54 -6.35 5.80
N HIS A 52 -45.22 -6.41 5.61
CA HIS A 52 -44.30 -6.97 6.60
C HIS A 52 -44.00 -5.95 7.71
N LYS A 53 -44.35 -6.31 8.95
CA LYS A 53 -43.94 -5.58 10.16
C LYS A 53 -42.63 -6.17 10.68
N THR A 54 -41.59 -5.36 10.83
CA THR A 54 -40.33 -5.80 11.44
C THR A 54 -40.47 -5.77 12.97
N ASN A 55 -39.85 -6.73 13.65
CA ASN A 55 -39.71 -6.72 15.12
C ASN A 55 -38.32 -6.22 15.55
N VAL A 56 -37.53 -5.70 14.61
CA VAL A 56 -36.17 -5.22 14.87
C VAL A 56 -36.24 -3.72 15.08
N VAL A 57 -36.07 -3.31 16.33
CA VAL A 57 -35.79 -1.92 16.69
C VAL A 57 -34.32 -1.67 16.37
N TYR A 58 -34.02 -0.76 15.45
CA TYR A 58 -32.67 -0.25 15.27
C TYR A 58 -32.36 0.69 16.45
N GLU A 59 -31.84 0.15 17.54
CA GLU A 59 -31.20 0.99 18.55
C GLU A 59 -29.82 1.42 18.02
N THR A 60 -29.74 2.69 17.61
CA THR A 60 -28.48 3.44 17.68
C THR A 60 -28.69 4.46 18.80
N LYS A 61 -27.79 4.66 19.78
CA LYS A 61 -26.36 4.92 19.65
C LYS A 61 -25.66 4.65 20.99
N VAL A 62 -24.54 3.93 20.96
CA VAL A 62 -23.43 4.33 21.86
C VAL A 62 -23.00 5.71 21.34
N LYS A 63 -23.05 6.73 22.20
CA LYS A 63 -22.57 8.07 21.81
C LYS A 63 -21.05 8.01 21.77
N ASP A 64 -20.50 7.86 20.58
CA ASP A 64 -19.05 7.86 20.40
C ASP A 64 -18.52 9.29 20.49
N PHE A 65 -17.83 9.56 21.58
CA PHE A 65 -17.01 10.74 21.71
C PHE A 65 -15.61 10.42 21.19
N PHE A 66 -15.10 11.23 20.27
CA PHE A 66 -13.67 11.22 19.98
C PHE A 66 -12.96 12.04 21.06
N ILE A 67 -12.13 11.39 21.89
CA ILE A 67 -11.53 12.00 23.08
C ILE A 67 -10.03 12.20 22.85
N ILE A 68 -9.56 13.43 23.08
CA ILE A 68 -8.14 13.79 23.08
C ILE A 68 -7.73 14.09 24.52
N PRO A 69 -6.85 13.29 25.14
CA PRO A 69 -6.36 13.55 26.49
C PRO A 69 -5.36 14.72 26.52
N ASN A 70 -5.36 15.48 27.62
CA ASN A 70 -4.38 16.49 27.92
C ASN A 70 -3.47 16.02 29.07
N ASN A 71 -2.21 15.77 28.74
CA ASN A 71 -1.23 15.23 29.69
C ASN A 71 -0.55 16.31 30.56
N ASP A 72 -0.89 17.59 30.41
CA ASP A 72 -0.39 18.64 31.29
C ASP A 72 -0.97 18.48 32.72
N PRO A 73 -0.13 18.18 33.73
CA PRO A 73 -0.59 17.98 35.10
C PRO A 73 -1.17 19.27 35.70
N SER A 74 -0.73 20.44 35.25
CA SER A 74 -1.17 21.75 35.75
C SER A 74 -2.50 22.24 35.13
N SER A 75 -2.91 21.65 33.99
CA SER A 75 -4.14 22.04 33.31
C SER A 75 -5.39 21.56 34.05
N LYS A 76 -6.41 22.43 34.14
CA LYS A 76 -7.75 22.07 34.63
C LYS A 76 -8.47 21.13 33.65
N THR A 77 -8.32 21.36 32.35
CA THR A 77 -8.84 20.50 31.29
C THR A 77 -7.94 19.29 31.14
N LYS A 78 -8.46 18.09 31.41
CA LYS A 78 -7.79 16.79 31.29
C LYS A 78 -8.11 16.06 29.99
N ALA A 79 -9.21 16.41 29.32
CA ALA A 79 -9.47 15.92 27.96
C ALA A 79 -10.39 16.87 27.20
N ILE A 80 -10.38 16.74 25.88
CA ILE A 80 -11.35 17.36 24.98
C ILE A 80 -12.13 16.23 24.31
N ALA A 81 -13.45 16.25 24.43
CA ALA A 81 -14.33 15.23 23.83
C ALA A 81 -15.18 15.85 22.73
N PHE A 82 -15.08 15.31 21.51
CA PHE A 82 -15.82 15.75 20.34
C PHE A 82 -17.06 14.88 20.17
N ASN A 83 -18.23 15.50 20.25
CA ASN A 83 -19.47 14.90 19.79
C ASN A 83 -19.73 15.40 18.36
N VAL A 84 -19.33 14.58 17.40
CA VAL A 84 -19.43 14.92 15.96
C VAL A 84 -20.89 14.92 15.51
N ASP A 85 -21.70 13.99 16.03
CA ASP A 85 -23.13 13.87 15.72
C ASP A 85 -23.94 15.10 16.12
N GLU A 86 -23.69 15.62 17.32
CA GLU A 86 -24.43 16.74 17.90
C GLU A 86 -23.69 18.08 17.71
N GLY A 87 -22.48 18.06 17.11
CA GLY A 87 -21.72 19.25 16.72
C GLY A 87 -21.22 20.09 17.88
N TYR A 88 -20.72 19.47 18.95
CA TYR A 88 -20.10 20.21 20.07
C TYR A 88 -18.86 19.51 20.63
N ILE A 89 -18.07 20.33 21.32
CA ILE A 89 -16.87 19.94 22.04
C ILE A 89 -17.14 20.10 23.53
N LEU A 90 -16.73 19.11 24.32
CA LEU A 90 -16.69 19.20 25.78
C LEU A 90 -15.24 19.33 26.22
N PHE A 91 -14.98 20.28 27.12
CA PHE A 91 -13.74 20.34 27.88
C PHE A 91 -13.98 19.59 29.19
N LEU A 92 -13.28 18.47 29.36
CA LEU A 92 -13.42 17.59 30.51
C LEU A 92 -12.32 17.86 31.52
N GLY A 93 -12.68 17.93 32.79
CA GLY A 93 -11.79 18.01 33.95
C GLY A 93 -11.51 16.63 34.53
N SER A 94 -11.07 16.59 35.78
CA SER A 94 -10.88 15.31 36.49
C SER A 94 -12.22 14.57 36.67
N ASN A 95 -12.18 13.24 36.63
CA ASN A 95 -13.35 12.36 36.75
C ASN A 95 -14.47 12.70 35.73
N ASP A 96 -14.09 13.03 34.49
CA ASP A 96 -15.00 13.35 33.37
C ASP A 96 -15.98 14.50 33.64
N SER A 97 -15.66 15.37 34.61
CA SER A 97 -16.44 16.57 34.89
C SER A 97 -16.45 17.52 33.68
N ILE A 98 -17.62 17.97 33.24
CA ILE A 98 -17.72 18.92 32.12
C ILE A 98 -17.38 20.32 32.63
N LEU A 99 -16.23 20.84 32.23
CA LEU A 99 -15.79 22.20 32.56
C LEU A 99 -16.47 23.23 31.66
N SER A 100 -16.60 22.92 30.37
CA SER A 100 -17.32 23.75 29.42
C SER A 100 -17.78 22.95 28.20
N ARG A 101 -18.80 23.49 27.52
CA ARG A 101 -19.33 22.99 26.25
C ARG A 101 -19.25 24.10 25.22
N THR A 102 -18.66 23.80 24.06
CA THR A 102 -18.58 24.72 22.92
C THR A 102 -19.26 24.08 21.73
N LYS A 103 -20.24 24.79 21.14
CA LYS A 103 -20.85 24.35 19.87
C LYS A 103 -19.86 24.59 18.73
N ILE A 104 -19.64 23.58 17.90
CA ILE A 104 -18.87 23.71 16.67
C ILE A 104 -19.79 24.42 15.68
N GLN A 105 -19.39 25.60 15.25
CA GLN A 105 -20.17 26.31 14.24
C GLN A 105 -20.08 25.56 12.91
N PRO A 106 -21.11 25.60 12.04
CA PRO A 106 -21.09 24.88 10.77
C PRO A 106 -19.91 25.26 9.87
N ASP A 107 -19.41 26.49 9.99
CA ASP A 107 -18.21 26.97 9.31
C ASP A 107 -16.90 26.47 9.96
N GLN A 108 -16.93 25.88 11.14
CA GLN A 108 -15.74 25.28 11.77
C GLN A 108 -15.66 23.76 11.54
N LEU A 109 -16.70 23.17 10.94
CA LEU A 109 -16.71 21.76 10.56
C LEU A 109 -15.85 21.54 9.30
N LEU A 110 -15.19 20.39 9.23
CA LEU A 110 -14.48 19.88 8.05
C LEU A 110 -13.29 20.73 7.57
N ARG A 111 -12.62 21.44 8.49
CA ARG A 111 -11.39 22.21 8.24
C ARG A 111 -10.33 21.90 9.29
N TRP A 112 -9.06 22.14 8.94
CA TRP A 112 -7.98 22.09 9.91
C TRP A 112 -8.08 23.27 10.90
N LEU A 113 -7.69 23.04 12.16
CA LEU A 113 -7.71 24.07 13.22
C LEU A 113 -6.48 24.98 13.18
N SER A 114 -5.47 24.64 12.39
CA SER A 114 -4.22 25.38 12.22
C SER A 114 -3.84 25.45 10.74
N ILE A 115 -2.97 26.40 10.39
CA ILE A 115 -2.49 26.63 9.02
C ILE A 115 -1.63 25.45 8.57
N ASP A 116 -1.87 24.94 7.36
CA ASP A 116 -0.99 23.99 6.67
C ASP A 116 0.44 24.57 6.55
N PRO A 117 1.49 23.86 7.05
CA PRO A 117 2.88 24.31 6.95
C PRO A 117 3.36 24.62 5.52
N LEU A 118 2.75 23.99 4.51
CA LEU A 118 3.07 24.19 3.08
C LEU A 118 2.12 25.18 2.39
N ALA A 119 1.26 25.90 3.13
CA ALA A 119 0.29 26.84 2.55
C ALA A 119 0.92 27.87 1.60
N ASN A 120 2.17 28.29 1.85
CA ASN A 120 2.89 29.23 0.99
C ASN A 120 3.20 28.67 -0.41
N GLU A 121 3.32 27.34 -0.56
CA GLU A 121 3.54 26.69 -1.85
C GLU A 121 2.24 26.56 -2.66
N TYR A 122 1.09 26.67 -1.99
CA TYR A 122 -0.24 26.51 -2.57
C TYR A 122 -1.14 27.73 -2.32
N PRO A 123 -0.76 28.93 -2.79
CA PRO A 123 -1.48 30.18 -2.50
C PRO A 123 -2.91 30.21 -3.05
N SER A 124 -3.24 29.33 -3.99
CA SER A 124 -4.59 29.17 -4.57
C SER A 124 -5.51 28.27 -3.73
N ILE A 125 -4.99 27.63 -2.68
CA ILE A 125 -5.73 26.73 -1.79
C ILE A 125 -5.76 27.35 -0.40
N SER A 126 -6.91 27.27 0.28
CA SER A 126 -7.00 27.77 1.64
C SER A 126 -6.04 26.99 2.55
N PRO A 127 -5.27 27.66 3.43
CA PRO A 127 -4.38 27.00 4.40
C PRO A 127 -5.09 26.06 5.38
N TYR A 128 -6.43 26.07 5.40
CA TYR A 128 -7.26 25.23 6.26
C TYR A 128 -8.08 24.20 5.48
N ALA A 129 -7.87 24.09 4.16
CA ALA A 129 -8.65 23.19 3.31
C ALA A 129 -8.28 21.72 3.57
N PHE A 130 -9.28 20.87 3.79
CA PHE A 130 -9.10 19.43 3.80
C PHE A 130 -9.08 18.90 2.36
N VAL A 131 -7.97 18.28 1.94
CA VAL A 131 -7.76 17.66 0.62
C VAL A 131 -8.17 18.56 -0.56
N ALA A 132 -7.80 19.84 -0.51
CA ALA A 132 -8.16 20.85 -1.52
C ALA A 132 -9.68 20.90 -1.83
N ASN A 133 -10.53 20.60 -0.85
CA ASN A 133 -11.98 20.48 -0.98
C ASN A 133 -12.45 19.39 -1.97
N ASN A 134 -11.62 18.38 -2.24
CA ASN A 134 -11.90 17.29 -3.17
C ASN A 134 -11.93 15.92 -2.47
N CYS A 135 -12.50 15.85 -1.26
CA CYS A 135 -12.52 14.64 -0.42
C CYS A 135 -13.28 13.43 -1.02
N ILE A 136 -13.96 13.61 -2.16
CA ILE A 136 -14.63 12.54 -2.91
C ILE A 136 -13.66 11.82 -3.86
N ASN A 137 -12.72 12.56 -4.49
CA ASN A 137 -11.80 12.01 -5.49
C ASN A 137 -10.34 12.00 -5.01
N ALA A 138 -10.04 12.72 -3.96
CA ALA A 138 -8.74 12.80 -3.34
C ALA A 138 -8.87 12.35 -1.89
N ILE A 139 -7.97 11.45 -1.52
CA ILE A 139 -7.76 10.97 -0.15
C ILE A 139 -6.36 11.50 0.20
N ASP A 140 -6.21 12.13 1.36
CA ASP A 140 -4.88 12.35 1.96
C ASP A 140 -4.41 10.98 2.50
N PRO A 141 -3.53 10.24 1.80
CA PRO A 141 -3.66 8.78 1.79
C PRO A 141 -3.35 8.06 3.10
N ASP A 142 -2.26 8.34 3.82
CA ASP A 142 -1.87 7.61 5.05
C ASP A 142 -0.44 7.86 5.59
N GLY A 143 0.34 8.78 5.02
CA GLY A 143 1.66 9.11 5.55
C GLY A 143 2.67 7.95 5.49
N ARG A 144 2.89 7.44 4.28
CA ARG A 144 3.87 6.36 4.03
C ARG A 144 4.58 6.63 2.71
N LYS A 145 5.76 6.02 2.52
CA LYS A 145 6.56 6.15 1.30
C LYS A 145 7.19 4.83 0.88
N ILE A 146 7.06 4.48 -0.39
CA ILE A 146 7.77 3.36 -1.01
C ILE A 146 9.10 3.86 -1.59
N VAL A 147 10.21 3.37 -1.07
CA VAL A 147 11.56 3.68 -1.58
C VAL A 147 12.08 2.52 -2.39
N PHE A 148 12.33 2.76 -3.66
CA PHE A 148 12.93 1.82 -4.60
C PHE A 148 14.45 2.01 -4.67
N VAL A 149 15.21 0.97 -4.38
CA VAL A 149 16.68 0.98 -4.40
C VAL A 149 17.20 0.07 -5.51
N ASN A 150 17.64 0.67 -6.63
CA ASN A 150 18.06 -0.13 -7.78
C ASN A 150 19.41 -0.82 -7.55
N GLY A 151 19.64 -1.89 -8.30
CA GLY A 151 20.94 -2.56 -8.37
C GLY A 151 21.77 -2.09 -9.56
N TYR A 152 22.69 -2.96 -9.98
CA TYR A 152 23.61 -2.64 -11.08
C TYR A 152 22.87 -2.36 -12.40
N TYR A 153 23.37 -1.39 -13.15
CA TYR A 153 23.00 -1.11 -14.54
C TYR A 153 24.25 -0.73 -15.34
N ASN A 154 24.21 -0.89 -16.67
CA ASN A 154 25.31 -0.58 -17.56
C ASN A 154 24.78 -0.10 -18.92
N THR A 155 25.41 0.91 -19.51
CA THR A 155 25.08 1.43 -20.86
C THR A 155 25.78 0.65 -21.99
N GLY A 156 26.69 -0.28 -21.67
CA GLY A 156 27.39 -1.13 -22.63
C GLY A 156 26.68 -2.47 -22.93
N SER A 157 27.44 -3.46 -23.41
CA SER A 157 26.94 -4.76 -23.89
C SER A 157 26.18 -5.60 -22.86
N LEU A 158 26.26 -5.27 -21.57
CA LEU A 158 25.54 -5.97 -20.49
C LEU A 158 24.19 -5.32 -20.12
N SER A 159 23.76 -4.29 -20.87
CA SER A 159 22.50 -3.58 -20.63
C SER A 159 21.26 -4.49 -20.67
N GLY A 160 21.28 -5.56 -21.49
CA GLY A 160 20.19 -6.53 -21.56
C GLY A 160 19.99 -7.37 -20.29
N LEU A 161 21.02 -7.50 -19.43
CA LEU A 161 20.97 -8.31 -18.20
C LEU A 161 20.79 -7.48 -16.93
N ALA A 162 21.14 -6.19 -16.98
CA ALA A 162 21.14 -5.31 -15.81
C ALA A 162 20.26 -4.05 -15.97
N GLY A 163 19.86 -3.71 -17.20
CA GLY A 163 19.32 -2.39 -17.56
C GLY A 163 20.42 -1.36 -17.85
N SER A 164 20.02 -0.22 -18.40
CA SER A 164 20.94 0.85 -18.86
C SER A 164 20.81 2.18 -18.10
N VAL A 165 19.82 2.29 -17.21
CA VAL A 165 19.48 3.53 -16.49
C VAL A 165 19.26 3.22 -15.01
N GLY A 166 19.72 4.09 -14.12
CA GLY A 166 19.47 4.04 -12.68
C GLY A 166 18.23 4.83 -12.25
N GLY A 167 17.95 4.87 -10.94
CA GLY A 167 16.82 5.60 -10.40
C GLY A 167 15.47 5.08 -10.93
N GLN A 168 14.52 5.98 -11.21
CA GLN A 168 13.20 5.59 -11.71
C GLN A 168 13.25 4.79 -13.02
N GLY A 169 14.16 5.13 -13.93
CA GLY A 169 14.29 4.47 -15.24
C GLY A 169 14.79 3.01 -15.15
N TYR A 170 15.25 2.57 -13.98
CA TYR A 170 15.66 1.20 -13.73
C TYR A 170 14.47 0.22 -13.67
N TRP A 171 13.32 0.72 -13.25
CA TRP A 171 12.16 -0.06 -12.82
C TRP A 171 11.06 -0.05 -13.89
N GLY A 172 10.42 -1.19 -14.10
CA GLY A 172 9.25 -1.26 -14.96
C GLY A 172 8.05 -0.52 -14.36
N THR A 173 7.25 0.12 -15.22
CA THR A 173 6.02 0.82 -14.80
C THR A 173 5.03 -0.11 -14.11
N ASP A 174 4.96 -1.37 -14.57
CA ASP A 174 4.06 -2.38 -14.04
C ASP A 174 4.51 -2.85 -12.66
N LEU A 175 5.82 -2.99 -12.43
CA LEU A 175 6.36 -3.26 -11.10
C LEU A 175 6.05 -2.10 -10.14
N ILE A 176 6.30 -0.84 -10.55
CA ILE A 176 6.02 0.32 -9.69
C ILE A 176 4.53 0.37 -9.33
N SER A 177 3.65 0.26 -10.31
CA SER A 177 2.19 0.32 -10.10
C SER A 177 1.69 -0.86 -9.26
N GLY A 178 2.24 -2.04 -9.49
CA GLY A 178 1.97 -3.22 -8.68
C GLY A 178 2.42 -3.06 -7.23
N ALA A 179 3.57 -2.43 -6.98
CA ALA A 179 4.05 -2.15 -5.63
C ALA A 179 3.13 -1.17 -4.92
N GLN A 180 2.71 -0.12 -5.62
CA GLN A 180 1.76 0.86 -5.07
C GLN A 180 0.44 0.20 -4.65
N THR A 181 -0.03 -0.75 -5.46
CA THR A 181 -1.22 -1.55 -5.13
C THR A 181 -0.97 -2.49 -3.96
N PHE A 182 0.15 -3.21 -3.98
CA PHE A 182 0.54 -4.19 -2.96
C PHE A 182 0.69 -3.58 -1.57
N PHE A 183 1.30 -2.40 -1.50
CA PHE A 183 1.52 -1.65 -0.28
C PHE A 183 0.39 -0.71 0.10
N GLY A 184 -0.55 -0.46 -0.81
CA GLY A 184 -1.63 0.51 -0.62
C GLY A 184 -1.17 1.97 -0.65
N ASP A 185 -0.01 2.27 -1.23
CA ASP A 185 0.67 3.57 -1.13
C ASP A 185 1.13 4.05 -2.51
N LYS A 186 0.85 5.30 -2.86
CA LYS A 186 1.19 5.87 -4.18
C LYS A 186 2.50 6.65 -4.18
N LYS A 187 3.03 7.02 -3.02
CA LYS A 187 4.20 7.89 -2.90
C LYS A 187 5.47 7.09 -3.08
N THR A 188 6.25 7.44 -4.10
CA THR A 188 7.48 6.72 -4.44
C THR A 188 8.70 7.62 -4.36
N GLY A 189 9.83 7.02 -3.95
CA GLY A 189 11.16 7.59 -4.05
C GLY A 189 12.11 6.59 -4.70
N PHE A 190 13.16 7.08 -5.37
CA PHE A 190 14.11 6.24 -6.09
C PHE A 190 15.53 6.57 -5.65
N VAL A 191 16.30 5.53 -5.33
CA VAL A 191 17.68 5.61 -4.88
C VAL A 191 18.56 4.73 -5.76
N ASP A 192 19.70 5.29 -6.17
CA ASP A 192 20.69 4.58 -6.97
C ASP A 192 21.64 3.75 -6.09
N GLY A 193 21.31 2.47 -5.94
CA GLY A 193 22.11 1.50 -5.18
C GLY A 193 23.09 0.69 -6.05
N ARG A 194 23.45 1.17 -7.25
CA ARG A 194 24.31 0.44 -8.21
C ARG A 194 25.63 -0.07 -7.61
N GLY A 195 26.27 0.71 -6.72
CA GLY A 195 27.61 0.40 -6.20
C GLY A 195 28.69 0.25 -7.27
N ALA A 196 29.86 -0.27 -6.90
CA ALA A 196 30.86 -0.71 -7.88
C ALA A 196 30.53 -2.14 -8.38
N TRP A 197 30.77 -2.43 -9.66
CA TRP A 197 30.47 -3.76 -10.25
C TRP A 197 31.04 -4.94 -9.44
N ASN A 198 32.26 -4.78 -8.93
CA ASN A 198 33.01 -5.77 -8.17
C ASN A 198 32.95 -5.55 -6.65
N SER A 199 32.10 -4.64 -6.17
CA SER A 199 31.92 -4.46 -4.72
C SER A 199 31.30 -5.71 -4.11
N THR A 200 31.54 -5.92 -2.82
CA THR A 200 30.93 -6.94 -1.97
C THR A 200 29.59 -6.46 -1.39
N GLY A 201 28.80 -7.37 -0.81
CA GLY A 201 27.59 -7.01 -0.07
C GLY A 201 27.88 -6.04 1.08
N SER A 202 28.93 -6.30 1.86
CA SER A 202 29.32 -5.43 3.00
C SER A 202 29.69 -4.01 2.58
N GLU A 203 30.46 -3.85 1.49
CA GLU A 203 30.82 -2.52 0.99
C GLU A 203 29.59 -1.74 0.51
N ARG A 204 28.61 -2.43 -0.10
CA ARG A 204 27.34 -1.83 -0.52
C ARG A 204 26.47 -1.45 0.67
N PHE A 205 26.46 -2.26 1.72
CA PHE A 205 25.80 -1.95 2.98
C PHE A 205 26.37 -0.65 3.59
N ASP A 206 27.70 -0.55 3.72
CA ASP A 206 28.34 0.65 4.26
C ASP A 206 28.06 1.89 3.40
N ALA A 207 28.07 1.73 2.08
CA ALA A 207 27.73 2.80 1.14
C ALA A 207 26.27 3.26 1.29
N GLY A 208 25.33 2.33 1.46
CA GLY A 208 23.92 2.63 1.69
C GLY A 208 23.67 3.37 3.00
N TYR A 209 24.37 2.97 4.07
CA TYR A 209 24.35 3.67 5.35
C TYR A 209 24.88 5.11 5.21
N ALA A 210 26.04 5.29 4.57
CA ALA A 210 26.62 6.61 4.35
C ALA A 210 25.71 7.50 3.49
N TYR A 211 25.07 6.94 2.47
CA TYR A 211 24.11 7.66 1.63
C TYR A 211 22.89 8.12 2.42
N ALA A 212 22.27 7.23 3.20
CA ALA A 212 21.11 7.59 4.01
C ALA A 212 21.45 8.68 5.03
N LYS A 213 22.65 8.64 5.60
CA LYS A 213 23.17 9.68 6.48
C LYS A 213 23.30 11.04 5.80
N ALA A 214 23.79 11.07 4.57
CA ALA A 214 23.95 12.31 3.81
C ALA A 214 22.64 12.84 3.20
N ASN A 215 21.65 11.97 2.96
CA ASN A 215 20.46 12.28 2.16
C ASN A 215 19.14 12.03 2.91
N LEU A 216 19.16 12.06 4.24
CA LEU A 216 18.00 11.76 5.08
C LEU A 216 16.78 12.61 4.67
N THR A 217 16.97 13.91 4.47
CA THR A 217 15.92 14.86 4.07
C THR A 217 15.29 14.52 2.72
N THR A 218 16.06 14.00 1.78
CA THR A 218 15.57 13.55 0.46
C THR A 218 14.81 12.23 0.59
N ILE A 219 15.34 11.29 1.36
CA ILE A 219 14.69 9.99 1.61
C ILE A 219 13.35 10.21 2.30
N THR A 220 13.30 11.08 3.31
CA THR A 220 12.08 11.41 4.05
C THR A 220 11.29 12.58 3.46
N ALA A 221 11.64 13.05 2.25
CA ALA A 221 10.97 14.19 1.65
C ALA A 221 9.46 13.94 1.53
N GLY A 222 8.70 14.87 2.10
CA GLY A 222 7.25 14.84 2.18
C GLY A 222 6.67 13.92 3.26
N MET A 223 7.49 13.25 4.08
CA MET A 223 7.00 12.48 5.22
C MET A 223 6.69 13.40 6.39
N VAL A 224 5.55 13.21 7.07
CA VAL A 224 5.26 13.82 8.37
C VAL A 224 5.77 12.96 9.54
N GLU A 225 5.68 13.49 10.76
CA GLU A 225 6.09 12.77 11.97
C GLU A 225 5.21 11.53 12.19
N GLY A 226 5.82 10.38 12.46
CA GLY A 226 5.13 9.09 12.68
C GLY A 226 4.93 8.24 11.41
N GLU A 227 5.30 8.75 10.24
CA GLU A 227 5.23 8.01 8.98
C GLU A 227 6.21 6.83 8.89
N THR A 228 5.85 5.82 8.11
CA THR A 228 6.68 4.63 7.87
C THR A 228 7.24 4.59 6.45
N VAL A 229 8.38 3.92 6.29
CA VAL A 229 9.01 3.64 4.99
C VAL A 229 8.79 2.18 4.62
N LYS A 230 8.50 1.93 3.33
CA LYS A 230 8.52 0.60 2.73
C LYS A 230 9.63 0.56 1.71
N ILE A 231 10.34 -0.54 1.61
CA ILE A 231 11.51 -0.63 0.75
C ILE A 231 11.35 -1.76 -0.25
N VAL A 232 11.60 -1.44 -1.50
CA VAL A 232 11.76 -2.42 -2.59
C VAL A 232 13.16 -2.26 -3.13
N SER A 233 13.92 -3.35 -3.19
CA SER A 233 15.29 -3.32 -3.68
C SER A 233 15.52 -4.45 -4.66
N HIS A 234 16.52 -4.29 -5.53
CA HIS A 234 16.83 -5.30 -6.52
C HIS A 234 18.33 -5.52 -6.66
N SER A 235 18.77 -6.77 -6.82
CA SER A 235 20.18 -7.09 -7.12
C SER A 235 21.13 -6.50 -6.08
N MET A 236 22.17 -5.77 -6.53
CA MET A 236 23.11 -5.07 -5.65
C MET A 236 22.44 -4.07 -4.68
N GLY A 237 21.26 -3.58 -5.02
CA GLY A 237 20.50 -2.63 -4.21
C GLY A 237 19.99 -3.23 -2.90
N GLY A 238 19.95 -4.56 -2.76
CA GLY A 238 19.52 -5.21 -1.50
C GLY A 238 20.45 -4.90 -0.32
N ALA A 239 21.76 -5.10 -0.51
CA ALA A 239 22.75 -4.75 0.50
C ALA A 239 22.74 -3.25 0.82
N TYR A 240 22.64 -2.43 -0.23
CA TYR A 240 22.59 -0.98 -0.11
C TYR A 240 21.37 -0.51 0.68
N SER A 241 20.19 -1.10 0.41
CA SER A 241 18.98 -0.74 1.12
C SER A 241 19.01 -1.15 2.59
N GLU A 242 19.64 -2.29 2.93
CA GLU A 242 19.84 -2.68 4.34
C GLU A 242 20.74 -1.69 5.10
N GLY A 243 21.79 -1.17 4.45
CA GLY A 243 22.57 -0.07 5.00
C GLY A 243 21.74 1.19 5.27
N MET A 244 20.86 1.54 4.31
CA MET A 244 19.92 2.66 4.48
C MET A 244 18.95 2.42 5.63
N ILE A 245 18.38 1.21 5.73
CA ILE A 245 17.42 0.82 6.78
C ILE A 245 18.05 0.98 8.15
N LYS A 246 19.28 0.50 8.34
CA LYS A 246 20.01 0.67 9.59
C LYS A 246 20.07 2.14 10.02
N TYR A 247 20.41 3.05 9.11
CA TYR A 247 20.46 4.47 9.44
C TYR A 247 19.08 5.07 9.72
N LEU A 248 18.06 4.72 8.93
CA LEU A 248 16.69 5.19 9.15
C LEU A 248 16.17 4.79 10.54
N GLN A 249 16.43 3.55 10.96
CA GLN A 249 16.08 3.05 12.28
C GLN A 249 16.84 3.78 13.40
N GLU A 250 18.12 4.11 13.21
CA GLU A 250 18.90 4.95 14.14
C GLU A 250 18.32 6.36 14.28
N GLN A 251 17.68 6.88 13.22
CA GLN A 251 16.94 8.15 13.24
C GLN A 251 15.48 8.00 13.70
N LYS A 252 15.10 6.82 14.22
CA LYS A 252 13.75 6.49 14.70
C LYS A 252 12.66 6.58 13.62
N ILE A 253 13.05 6.44 12.35
CA ILE A 253 12.11 6.32 11.24
C ILE A 253 11.75 4.85 11.09
N ALA A 254 10.47 4.54 11.24
CA ALA A 254 9.99 3.17 11.18
C ALA A 254 10.02 2.64 9.73
N VAL A 255 10.52 1.43 9.56
CA VAL A 255 10.42 0.67 8.30
C VAL A 255 9.36 -0.40 8.48
N GLU A 256 8.30 -0.34 7.66
CA GLU A 256 7.11 -1.18 7.81
C GLU A 256 7.27 -2.55 7.14
N GLN A 257 7.87 -2.56 5.94
CA GLN A 257 8.05 -3.78 5.16
C GLN A 257 9.21 -3.60 4.17
N VAL A 258 10.00 -4.67 3.99
CA VAL A 258 11.11 -4.72 3.04
C VAL A 258 10.91 -5.87 2.07
N VAL A 259 11.16 -5.62 0.79
CA VAL A 259 11.11 -6.62 -0.28
C VAL A 259 12.41 -6.56 -1.09
N HIS A 260 13.23 -7.60 -0.97
CA HIS A 260 14.42 -7.80 -1.79
C HIS A 260 14.09 -8.70 -2.98
N LEU A 261 14.32 -8.19 -4.18
CA LEU A 261 14.09 -8.87 -5.44
C LEU A 261 15.43 -9.29 -6.02
N SER A 262 15.66 -10.60 -6.17
CA SER A 262 16.92 -11.16 -6.67
C SER A 262 18.19 -10.48 -6.09
N PRO A 263 18.39 -10.44 -4.76
CA PRO A 263 19.52 -9.73 -4.16
C PRO A 263 20.87 -10.41 -4.47
N ALA A 264 21.89 -9.60 -4.71
CA ALA A 264 23.26 -10.04 -4.99
C ALA A 264 24.14 -9.98 -3.74
N ASP A 265 24.97 -11.00 -3.55
CA ASP A 265 25.92 -11.17 -2.45
C ASP A 265 25.26 -11.20 -1.04
N PRO A 266 24.15 -11.95 -0.85
CA PRO A 266 23.39 -12.04 0.40
C PRO A 266 24.20 -12.43 1.64
N SER A 267 25.32 -13.15 1.52
CA SER A 267 26.13 -13.49 2.70
C SER A 267 26.90 -12.30 3.28
N GLY A 268 27.04 -11.21 2.53
CA GLY A 268 27.79 -10.03 2.93
C GLY A 268 27.05 -9.04 3.82
N PHE A 269 25.78 -9.30 4.14
CA PHE A 269 24.93 -8.42 4.96
C PHE A 269 23.79 -9.22 5.60
N THR A 270 23.00 -8.58 6.46
CA THR A 270 21.85 -9.20 7.12
C THR A 270 20.63 -8.31 6.97
N ALA A 271 19.45 -8.92 6.89
CA ALA A 271 18.19 -8.19 6.94
C ALA A 271 17.99 -7.57 8.33
N SER A 272 17.60 -6.31 8.34
CA SER A 272 17.28 -5.52 9.54
C SER A 272 15.88 -5.85 10.06
N SER A 273 15.53 -5.38 11.26
CA SER A 273 14.40 -5.85 12.09
C SER A 273 12.95 -5.64 11.59
N ALA A 274 12.73 -5.19 10.35
CA ALA A 274 11.38 -5.05 9.79
C ALA A 274 10.97 -6.35 9.09
N PRO A 275 9.66 -6.63 8.92
CA PRO A 275 9.18 -7.74 8.09
C PRO A 275 9.84 -7.74 6.71
N THR A 276 10.84 -8.59 6.52
CA THR A 276 11.69 -8.63 5.33
C THR A 276 11.38 -9.87 4.53
N MET A 277 10.99 -9.65 3.29
CA MET A 277 10.74 -10.70 2.31
C MET A 277 11.84 -10.68 1.26
N GLN A 278 12.32 -11.85 0.89
CA GLN A 278 13.21 -12.03 -0.25
C GLN A 278 12.54 -12.93 -1.29
N PHE A 279 12.49 -12.45 -2.52
CA PHE A 279 11.88 -13.16 -3.64
C PHE A 279 12.83 -13.25 -4.82
N ASN A 280 13.02 -14.47 -5.31
CA ASN A 280 13.83 -14.76 -6.49
C ASN A 280 12.99 -15.58 -7.49
N LEU A 281 13.30 -15.44 -8.77
CA LEU A 281 12.90 -16.42 -9.78
C LEU A 281 13.99 -17.47 -9.95
N GLU A 282 13.59 -18.70 -10.28
CA GLU A 282 14.53 -19.79 -10.51
C GLU A 282 15.48 -19.51 -11.68
N ASN A 283 16.62 -20.21 -11.67
CA ASN A 283 17.62 -20.18 -12.73
C ASN A 283 18.09 -18.76 -13.11
N ASP A 284 18.06 -17.80 -12.19
CA ASP A 284 18.57 -16.44 -12.39
C ASP A 284 20.09 -16.46 -12.67
N GLY A 285 20.46 -16.20 -13.92
CA GLY A 285 21.85 -16.25 -14.39
C GLY A 285 22.78 -15.22 -13.73
N VAL A 286 22.25 -14.07 -13.31
CA VAL A 286 23.04 -13.07 -12.59
C VAL A 286 23.32 -13.55 -11.18
N LEU A 287 22.34 -14.15 -10.50
CA LEU A 287 22.55 -14.71 -9.17
C LEU A 287 23.40 -15.99 -9.19
N LEU A 288 23.34 -16.80 -10.25
CA LEU A 288 24.27 -17.92 -10.44
C LEU A 288 25.73 -17.47 -10.50
N TYR A 289 25.99 -16.28 -11.05
CA TYR A 289 27.32 -15.69 -11.05
C TYR A 289 27.66 -14.99 -9.73
N LYS A 290 26.78 -14.10 -9.26
CA LYS A 290 27.05 -13.25 -8.09
C LYS A 290 27.04 -14.01 -6.78
N ASN A 291 26.14 -14.98 -6.64
CA ASN A 291 25.96 -15.73 -5.40
C ASN A 291 26.60 -17.13 -5.49
N PHE A 292 27.60 -17.28 -6.37
CA PHE A 292 28.28 -18.55 -6.55
C PHE A 292 29.01 -18.98 -5.28
N GLY A 293 28.64 -20.14 -4.75
CA GLY A 293 29.29 -20.73 -3.57
C GLY A 293 28.79 -20.19 -2.23
N GLU A 294 27.71 -19.40 -2.20
CA GLU A 294 27.09 -18.91 -0.97
C GLU A 294 25.60 -19.27 -0.87
N ASN A 295 25.01 -19.02 0.30
CA ASN A 295 23.58 -19.15 0.50
C ASN A 295 22.86 -18.00 -0.20
N TYR A 296 21.83 -18.31 -1.00
CA TYR A 296 21.06 -17.31 -1.75
C TYR A 296 20.15 -16.49 -0.85
N MET A 297 19.82 -16.99 0.34
CA MET A 297 18.97 -16.30 1.31
C MET A 297 19.81 -15.32 2.14
N ILE A 298 19.38 -14.05 2.21
CA ILE A 298 19.93 -13.06 3.12
C ILE A 298 19.67 -13.53 4.56
N PRO A 299 20.69 -13.62 5.44
CA PRO A 299 20.47 -13.95 6.84
C PRO A 299 19.52 -12.95 7.51
N GLY A 300 18.53 -13.45 8.25
CA GLY A 300 17.59 -12.63 9.02
C GLY A 300 16.27 -12.28 8.31
N VAL A 301 16.07 -12.69 7.05
CA VAL A 301 14.78 -12.49 6.37
C VAL A 301 13.68 -13.32 7.04
N ASP A 302 12.48 -12.74 7.16
CA ASP A 302 11.32 -13.43 7.73
C ASP A 302 10.75 -14.47 6.77
N ARG A 303 10.78 -14.14 5.47
CA ARG A 303 10.23 -15.00 4.41
C ARG A 303 11.13 -14.96 3.19
N TYR A 304 11.45 -16.13 2.67
CA TYR A 304 12.25 -16.29 1.46
C TYR A 304 11.57 -17.27 0.51
N GLY A 305 11.53 -16.95 -0.77
CA GLY A 305 10.94 -17.81 -1.79
C GLY A 305 11.72 -17.78 -3.11
N ILE A 306 11.92 -18.95 -3.71
CA ILE A 306 12.30 -19.11 -5.11
C ILE A 306 11.12 -19.67 -5.87
N ALA A 307 10.54 -18.88 -6.79
CA ALA A 307 9.42 -19.31 -7.62
C ALA A 307 9.89 -19.88 -8.96
N SER A 308 9.17 -20.89 -9.43
CA SER A 308 9.32 -21.42 -10.77
C SER A 308 8.78 -20.46 -11.82
N THR A 309 9.24 -20.61 -13.05
CA THR A 309 8.71 -19.88 -14.20
C THR A 309 8.07 -20.85 -15.19
N ALA A 310 7.21 -20.35 -16.07
CA ALA A 310 6.60 -21.17 -17.11
C ALA A 310 7.52 -21.42 -18.32
N ARG A 311 8.72 -20.81 -18.33
CA ARG A 311 9.66 -20.81 -19.45
C ARG A 311 10.79 -21.81 -19.19
N GLY A 312 11.58 -22.10 -20.24
CA GLY A 312 12.69 -23.04 -20.13
C GLY A 312 13.92 -22.43 -19.45
N LYS A 313 14.78 -23.28 -18.89
CA LYS A 313 16.03 -22.89 -18.21
C LYS A 313 16.90 -21.91 -19.00
N SER A 314 16.96 -22.03 -20.33
CA SER A 314 17.74 -21.13 -21.19
C SER A 314 17.24 -19.69 -21.14
N ASP A 315 15.92 -19.50 -21.08
CA ASP A 315 15.30 -18.19 -21.02
C ASP A 315 15.40 -17.62 -19.60
N ASP A 316 15.23 -18.46 -18.56
CA ASP A 316 15.43 -18.04 -17.18
C ASP A 316 16.83 -17.47 -16.93
N LEU A 317 17.86 -18.13 -17.44
CA LEU A 317 19.26 -17.69 -17.29
C LEU A 317 19.48 -16.26 -17.79
N GLN A 318 18.65 -15.80 -18.72
CA GLN A 318 18.74 -14.47 -19.32
C GLN A 318 17.73 -13.47 -18.74
N LEU A 319 16.54 -13.94 -18.35
CA LEU A 319 15.38 -13.08 -18.06
C LEU A 319 15.01 -13.04 -16.59
N SER A 320 15.25 -14.09 -15.80
CA SER A 320 14.81 -14.17 -14.40
C SER A 320 15.27 -12.99 -13.56
N HIS A 321 16.49 -12.50 -13.79
CA HIS A 321 16.99 -11.32 -13.09
C HIS A 321 16.16 -10.08 -13.42
N ILE A 322 16.06 -9.74 -14.71
CA ILE A 322 15.37 -8.55 -15.18
C ILE A 322 13.87 -8.60 -14.84
N ASP A 323 13.22 -9.75 -14.97
CA ASP A 323 11.79 -9.91 -14.75
C ASP A 323 11.34 -9.49 -13.37
N THR A 324 12.16 -9.74 -12.34
CA THR A 324 11.83 -9.34 -10.96
C THR A 324 11.82 -7.82 -10.78
N LYS A 325 12.36 -7.03 -11.71
CA LYS A 325 12.32 -5.55 -11.64
C LYS A 325 11.48 -4.87 -12.73
N ILE A 326 11.00 -5.60 -13.74
CA ILE A 326 10.17 -5.02 -14.82
C ILE A 326 8.73 -5.52 -14.81
N ASN A 327 8.52 -6.81 -14.54
CA ASN A 327 7.20 -7.42 -14.63
C ASN A 327 6.44 -7.27 -13.32
N ASN A 328 5.12 -7.39 -13.39
CA ASN A 328 4.30 -7.42 -12.18
C ASN A 328 4.43 -8.79 -11.47
N ILE A 329 5.37 -8.88 -10.53
CA ILE A 329 5.63 -10.06 -9.68
C ILE A 329 4.88 -10.02 -8.35
N TRP A 330 4.06 -9.00 -8.11
CA TRP A 330 3.45 -8.76 -6.79
C TRP A 330 2.38 -9.79 -6.39
N GLY A 331 1.81 -10.52 -7.36
CA GLY A 331 0.99 -11.70 -7.05
C GLY A 331 1.81 -12.79 -6.36
N MET A 332 3.01 -13.06 -6.88
CA MET A 332 3.93 -14.05 -6.29
C MET A 332 4.48 -13.60 -4.94
N VAL A 333 4.84 -12.32 -4.81
CA VAL A 333 5.25 -11.73 -3.52
C VAL A 333 4.10 -11.72 -2.52
N GLY A 334 2.86 -11.52 -2.98
CA GLY A 334 1.66 -11.64 -2.17
C GLY A 334 1.41 -13.06 -1.66
N ASP A 335 1.61 -14.05 -2.52
CA ASP A 335 1.57 -15.45 -2.07
C ASP A 335 2.69 -15.71 -1.05
N LEU A 336 3.92 -15.26 -1.29
CA LEU A 336 5.02 -15.38 -0.31
C LEU A 336 4.68 -14.74 1.05
N LYS A 337 4.08 -13.55 1.04
CA LYS A 337 3.65 -12.83 2.26
C LYS A 337 2.61 -13.62 3.05
N ASN A 338 1.66 -14.25 2.36
CA ASN A 338 0.45 -14.82 2.97
C ASN A 338 0.52 -16.33 3.16
N ILE A 339 1.48 -17.02 2.54
CA ILE A 339 1.55 -18.49 2.57
C ILE A 339 1.74 -19.00 4.00
N GLN A 340 0.98 -20.03 4.35
CA GLN A 340 1.02 -20.73 5.63
C GLN A 340 1.05 -22.23 5.38
N MET A 341 1.84 -22.95 6.17
CA MET A 341 2.06 -24.39 6.00
C MET A 341 1.24 -25.19 7.02
N ASN A 342 0.47 -26.14 6.52
CA ASN A 342 -0.33 -27.07 7.32
C ASN A 342 0.17 -28.49 7.06
N ILE A 343 0.49 -29.24 8.11
CA ILE A 343 0.93 -30.64 7.96
C ILE A 343 -0.19 -31.44 7.30
N THR A 344 0.17 -32.25 6.31
CA THR A 344 -0.73 -33.21 5.69
C THR A 344 -0.37 -34.63 6.05
N GLY A 345 -1.40 -35.40 6.37
CA GLY A 345 -1.33 -36.85 6.41
C GLY A 345 -0.39 -37.38 7.47
N ASN A 346 -0.87 -37.48 8.70
CA ASN A 346 -0.31 -38.37 9.70
C ASN A 346 -1.35 -39.33 10.28
N THR A 347 -2.63 -39.13 10.00
CA THR A 347 -3.70 -39.85 10.66
C THR A 347 -4.26 -40.99 9.81
N MET A 348 -4.15 -42.22 10.31
CA MET A 348 -4.85 -43.38 9.77
C MET A 348 -6.02 -43.76 10.68
N SER A 349 -7.22 -43.80 10.11
CA SER A 349 -8.41 -44.29 10.80
C SER A 349 -8.62 -45.77 10.50
N THR A 350 -8.70 -46.57 11.55
CA THR A 350 -9.02 -48.00 11.50
C THR A 350 -10.28 -48.28 12.34
N PRO A 351 -10.94 -49.43 12.18
CA PRO A 351 -12.03 -49.84 13.08
C PRO A 351 -11.61 -49.93 14.56
N PHE A 352 -10.31 -49.97 14.85
CA PHE A 352 -9.75 -50.07 16.20
C PHE A 352 -9.29 -48.73 16.78
N GLY A 353 -9.44 -47.63 16.03
CA GLY A 353 -9.06 -46.30 16.46
C GLY A 353 -8.30 -45.51 15.39
N THR A 354 -7.97 -44.28 15.78
CA THR A 354 -7.27 -43.30 14.95
C THR A 354 -5.83 -43.20 15.42
N PHE A 355 -4.88 -43.45 14.52
CA PHE A 355 -3.45 -43.40 14.81
C PHE A 355 -2.82 -42.24 14.07
N THR A 356 -2.08 -41.39 14.79
CA THR A 356 -1.33 -40.28 14.20
C THR A 356 0.17 -40.61 14.26
N GLY A 357 0.83 -40.66 13.11
CA GLY A 357 2.27 -40.88 12.96
C GLY A 357 3.04 -39.59 12.62
N PRO A 358 4.37 -39.64 12.43
CA PRO A 358 5.10 -38.48 11.94
C PRO A 358 4.82 -38.20 10.46
N SER A 359 4.75 -36.93 10.06
CA SER A 359 4.68 -36.49 8.66
C SER A 359 5.61 -35.32 8.38
N ASN A 360 6.15 -35.29 7.17
CA ASN A 360 6.92 -34.18 6.62
C ASN A 360 6.24 -33.57 5.38
N SER A 361 5.01 -34.00 5.08
CA SER A 361 4.21 -33.46 3.99
C SER A 361 3.38 -32.29 4.49
N TYR A 362 3.28 -31.26 3.65
CA TYR A 362 2.54 -30.04 3.98
C TYR A 362 1.67 -29.62 2.80
N ASN A 363 0.48 -29.09 3.11
CA ASN A 363 -0.32 -28.30 2.18
C ASN A 363 -0.30 -26.83 2.61
N SER A 364 -0.25 -25.92 1.64
CA SER A 364 -0.28 -24.50 1.91
C SER A 364 -1.65 -23.86 1.75
N THR A 365 -1.93 -22.88 2.60
CA THR A 365 -3.02 -21.89 2.43
C THR A 365 -2.42 -20.51 2.15
N GLY A 366 -3.20 -19.58 1.59
CA GLY A 366 -2.74 -18.22 1.29
C GLY A 366 -1.96 -18.03 -0.02
N ASN A 367 -1.76 -19.11 -0.80
CA ASN A 367 -1.16 -19.09 -2.14
C ASN A 367 -2.22 -18.88 -3.23
N SER A 368 -2.88 -17.73 -3.19
CA SER A 368 -4.06 -17.42 -4.02
C SER A 368 -3.77 -17.28 -5.52
N ASN A 369 -2.55 -16.86 -5.90
CA ASN A 369 -2.16 -16.74 -7.30
C ASN A 369 -1.55 -18.04 -7.83
N GLY A 370 -1.50 -19.10 -7.01
CA GLY A 370 -1.00 -20.41 -7.42
C GLY A 370 0.50 -20.40 -7.71
N THR A 371 1.26 -19.57 -7.01
CA THR A 371 2.71 -19.48 -7.20
C THR A 371 3.36 -20.81 -6.87
N GLN A 372 4.14 -21.33 -7.82
CA GLN A 372 4.91 -22.55 -7.65
C GLN A 372 6.24 -22.20 -6.99
N PHE A 373 6.35 -22.33 -5.66
CA PHE A 373 7.61 -22.13 -4.96
C PHE A 373 8.44 -23.42 -4.96
N ASN A 374 9.64 -23.40 -5.55
CA ASN A 374 10.59 -24.51 -5.49
C ASN A 374 11.22 -24.62 -4.10
N ILE A 375 11.57 -23.48 -3.52
CA ILE A 375 12.20 -23.34 -2.20
C ILE A 375 11.44 -22.26 -1.46
N LEU A 376 11.18 -22.50 -0.19
CA LEU A 376 10.54 -21.54 0.70
C LEU A 376 11.18 -21.63 2.08
N ASN A 377 11.42 -20.49 2.72
CA ASN A 377 11.71 -20.40 4.14
C ASN A 377 10.69 -19.45 4.79
N ILE A 378 10.03 -19.91 5.85
CA ILE A 378 9.09 -19.11 6.64
C ILE A 378 9.56 -19.11 8.09
N GLY A 379 9.95 -17.94 8.61
CA GLY A 379 10.38 -17.78 10.00
C GLY A 379 11.54 -18.69 10.39
N GLY A 380 12.47 -18.95 9.46
CA GLY A 380 13.62 -19.84 9.66
C GLY A 380 13.35 -21.32 9.36
N THR A 381 12.13 -21.70 8.97
CA THR A 381 11.79 -23.09 8.62
C THR A 381 11.78 -23.31 7.11
N ASP A 382 12.57 -24.27 6.64
CA ASP A 382 12.68 -24.62 5.22
C ASP A 382 11.60 -25.59 4.74
N TYR A 383 11.06 -25.29 3.56
CA TYR A 383 10.13 -26.13 2.81
C TYR A 383 10.57 -26.23 1.36
N LYS A 384 10.41 -27.42 0.78
CA LYS A 384 10.67 -27.70 -0.64
C LYS A 384 9.35 -27.91 -1.35
N GLY A 385 9.12 -27.17 -2.43
CA GLY A 385 7.94 -27.38 -3.26
C GLY A 385 8.01 -28.70 -4.01
N THR A 386 6.83 -29.24 -4.31
CA THR A 386 6.66 -30.37 -5.23
C THR A 386 6.18 -29.87 -6.60
N SER A 387 5.78 -30.76 -7.50
CA SER A 387 5.18 -30.36 -8.79
C SER A 387 3.79 -29.72 -8.67
N ALA A 388 3.19 -29.74 -7.48
CA ALA A 388 1.91 -29.08 -7.22
C ALA A 388 2.15 -27.78 -6.40
N PRO A 389 1.53 -26.63 -6.78
CA PRO A 389 1.84 -25.33 -6.18
C PRO A 389 1.58 -25.21 -4.69
N ASN A 390 0.70 -26.06 -4.14
CA ASN A 390 0.30 -26.01 -2.75
C ASN A 390 0.85 -27.16 -1.91
N ASN A 391 1.71 -28.01 -2.47
CA ASN A 391 2.21 -29.20 -1.78
C ASN A 391 3.71 -29.06 -1.55
N PHE A 392 4.13 -29.27 -0.31
CA PHE A 392 5.49 -29.05 0.15
C PHE A 392 6.00 -30.23 0.99
N ILE A 393 7.32 -30.37 1.03
CA ILE A 393 8.04 -31.25 1.95
C ILE A 393 8.82 -30.35 2.91
N GLY A 394 8.65 -30.55 4.21
CA GLY A 394 9.27 -29.74 5.27
C GLY A 394 9.91 -30.58 6.38
N PRO A 395 10.10 -30.01 7.58
CA PRO A 395 10.55 -30.75 8.75
C PRO A 395 9.57 -31.86 9.13
N LEU A 396 10.07 -32.91 9.76
CA LEU A 396 9.23 -33.98 10.30
C LEU A 396 8.52 -33.47 11.57
N GLN A 397 7.19 -33.58 11.62
CA GLN A 397 6.38 -33.27 12.81
C GLN A 397 5.47 -34.47 13.17
N TYR A 398 5.14 -34.57 14.46
CA TYR A 398 4.34 -35.67 15.02
C TYR A 398 2.88 -35.27 15.21
#